data_AF-A0A964LYZ6-F1
#
_entry.id   AF-A0A964LYZ6-F1
#
_cell.length_a   1.000
_cell.length_b   1.000
_cell.length_c   1.000
_cell.angle_alpha   90.00
_cell.angle_beta   90.00
_cell.angle_gamma   90.00
#
_symmetry.space_group_name_H-M   'P 1'
#
loop_
_entity.id
_entity.type
_entity.pdbx_description
1 polymer ?
#
loop_
_entity_poly.entity_id
_entity_poly.type
_entity_poly.pdbx_seq_one_letter_code
_entity_poly.pdbx_strand_id
1 'polypeptide(L)'
;MLRPIPHPLAVAIFAGMLQLPAQAALNAVDTGTYTENNGKFPAWYQDSHGRTLDLCLTKAVSSRVAGAPGAPSYMCTLLPTPGVFDDTQPIAFPTNFPDEAFWFTADAAIVDAARGIDLSYGTAIEAAFGAGDPLDGDQVSFARVRIRVDVPAAGTYVITHPYGVEVFDVPAAGRRAINMTRDIGIGSPGDFSGALKGDVGPFLRSVNGPYTEGSERFIGDPNIEERVTGSPFNTNFVRIEGPNGIDLRTELFAVSGKLSDVSLPTPLMPQRSTYSRRTENGDLHAQQDMFVLAPPPPATVTLTSQDPNLPLTEANGTGTWYAQSVVNPAPGTNLLIHADNSVAIPTSTVTTATLPLIDLVTIARAEYSLSNGLLTLVASSSDETSPPVLTAHTGNGALIGNLSGDGSLKSLTTNLSPIPPAKVQVTSAHGGSDSEDVVLVP
;
A
#
# COMPACT_ATOMS: atom_id res chain seq x y z
N MET A 1 15.71 48.28 -1.04
CA MET A 1 15.07 47.07 -1.58
C MET A 1 15.80 45.86 -1.02
N LEU A 2 15.32 45.31 0.09
CA LEU A 2 15.85 44.10 0.71
C LEU A 2 14.83 42.99 0.44
N ARG A 3 15.23 41.99 -0.36
CA ARG A 3 14.46 40.75 -0.50
C ARG A 3 14.63 39.94 0.79
N PRO A 4 13.55 39.44 1.42
CA PRO A 4 13.71 38.50 2.52
C PRO A 4 14.27 37.18 2.00
N ILE A 5 15.30 36.67 2.69
CA ILE A 5 15.84 35.33 2.49
C ILE A 5 14.86 34.36 3.17
N PRO A 6 14.35 33.32 2.50
CA PRO A 6 13.42 32.39 3.12
C PRO A 6 14.14 31.53 4.17
N HIS A 7 13.57 31.45 5.38
CA HIS A 7 14.02 30.57 6.46
C HIS A 7 13.69 29.09 6.15
N PRO A 8 14.54 28.14 6.57
CA PRO A 8 14.38 26.70 6.28
C PRO A 8 13.15 26.03 6.94
N LEU A 9 12.34 26.76 7.70
CA LEU A 9 11.11 26.23 8.33
C LEU A 9 9.95 26.01 7.32
N ALA A 10 10.05 26.57 6.11
CA ALA A 10 8.97 26.49 5.11
C ALA A 10 8.89 25.13 4.37
N VAL A 11 9.91 24.27 4.46
CA VAL A 11 9.92 22.96 3.78
C VAL A 11 9.28 21.86 4.63
N ALA A 12 9.28 21.99 5.97
CA ALA A 12 8.70 20.98 6.86
C ALA A 12 7.16 20.91 6.82
N ILE A 13 6.48 22.01 6.44
CA ILE A 13 5.00 22.06 6.43
C ILE A 13 4.41 21.40 5.18
N PHE A 14 5.17 21.26 4.08
CA PHE A 14 4.66 20.62 2.86
C PHE A 14 4.79 19.08 2.87
N ALA A 15 5.60 18.50 3.77
CA ALA A 15 5.72 17.05 3.91
C ALA A 15 4.59 16.42 4.76
N GLY A 16 3.87 17.23 5.55
CA GLY A 16 2.86 16.74 6.50
C GLY A 16 1.46 16.48 5.91
N MET A 17 1.19 16.84 4.66
CA MET A 17 -0.16 16.77 4.06
C MET A 17 -0.32 15.74 2.92
N LEU A 18 0.65 14.85 2.73
CA LEU A 18 0.56 13.73 1.78
C LEU A 18 0.87 12.39 2.43
N GLN A 19 0.50 12.20 3.71
CA GLN A 19 0.28 10.84 4.20
C GLN A 19 -1.01 10.32 3.57
N LEU A 20 -0.90 9.91 2.30
CA LEU A 20 -1.84 8.96 1.72
C LEU A 20 -1.96 7.81 2.73
N PRO A 21 -3.19 7.37 3.06
CA PRO A 21 -3.38 6.27 4.00
C PRO A 21 -2.48 5.12 3.55
N ALA A 22 -1.75 4.53 4.50
CA ALA A 22 -0.84 3.40 4.29
C ALA A 22 -1.42 2.48 3.22
N GLN A 23 -0.83 2.52 2.02
CA GLN A 23 -1.24 1.63 0.95
C GLN A 23 -0.96 0.23 1.49
N ALA A 24 -1.99 -0.59 1.64
CA ALA A 24 -1.82 -2.00 1.95
C ALA A 24 -0.87 -2.57 0.90
N ALA A 25 0.35 -2.82 1.34
CA ALA A 25 1.47 -3.13 0.46
C ALA A 25 1.42 -4.63 0.08
N LEU A 26 0.75 -5.42 0.93
CA LEU A 26 0.36 -6.80 0.71
C LEU A 26 -1.16 -6.92 0.46
N ASN A 27 -1.57 -7.93 -0.31
CA ASN A 27 -2.96 -8.21 -0.68
C ASN A 27 -3.60 -9.29 0.19
N ALA A 28 -2.88 -10.39 0.46
CA ALA A 28 -3.44 -11.54 1.15
C ALA A 28 -2.37 -12.34 1.90
N VAL A 29 -2.82 -13.14 2.85
CA VAL A 29 -2.03 -14.10 3.63
C VAL A 29 -2.74 -15.44 3.64
N ASP A 30 -1.98 -16.53 3.75
CA ASP A 30 -2.55 -17.86 3.92
C ASP A 30 -3.47 -17.93 5.15
N THR A 31 -4.74 -18.27 4.91
CA THR A 31 -5.77 -18.50 5.94
C THR A 31 -6.09 -19.99 6.11
N GLY A 32 -5.29 -20.87 5.52
CA GLY A 32 -5.41 -22.32 5.66
C GLY A 32 -5.03 -22.83 7.05
N THR A 33 -5.09 -24.15 7.23
CA THR A 33 -4.63 -24.78 8.46
C THR A 33 -3.11 -24.70 8.56
N TYR A 34 -2.60 -24.02 9.59
CA TYR A 34 -1.16 -23.94 9.84
C TYR A 34 -0.59 -25.26 10.34
N THR A 35 0.50 -25.71 9.72
CA THR A 35 1.11 -27.03 9.97
C THR A 35 2.52 -26.91 10.53
N GLU A 36 3.02 -27.97 11.16
CA GLU A 36 4.38 -28.02 11.72
C GLU A 36 5.47 -27.84 10.65
N ASN A 37 5.20 -28.20 9.39
CA ASN A 37 6.15 -28.04 8.28
C ASN A 37 6.59 -26.58 8.11
N ASN A 38 5.71 -25.63 8.42
CA ASN A 38 5.98 -24.19 8.34
C ASN A 38 6.05 -23.55 9.73
N GLY A 39 6.32 -24.31 10.79
CA GLY A 39 6.36 -23.78 12.15
C GLY A 39 5.03 -23.23 12.67
N LYS A 40 3.91 -23.65 12.08
CA LYS A 40 2.56 -23.10 12.26
C LYS A 40 2.42 -21.61 11.90
N PHE A 41 3.27 -21.11 11.01
CA PHE A 41 3.09 -19.84 10.33
C PHE A 41 2.26 -20.00 9.04
N PRO A 42 1.74 -18.90 8.47
CA PRO A 42 1.17 -18.88 7.12
C PRO A 42 2.13 -19.47 6.10
N ALA A 43 1.65 -20.32 5.19
CA ALA A 43 2.51 -20.84 4.14
C ALA A 43 3.01 -19.72 3.22
N TRP A 44 2.21 -18.68 2.98
CA TRP A 44 2.54 -17.63 2.03
C TRP A 44 1.95 -16.25 2.37
N TYR A 45 2.54 -15.21 1.77
CA TYR A 45 1.95 -13.87 1.60
C TYR A 45 1.91 -13.50 0.12
N GLN A 46 0.85 -12.80 -0.29
CA GLN A 46 0.68 -12.26 -1.63
C GLN A 46 0.78 -10.73 -1.58
N ASP A 47 1.56 -10.13 -2.47
CA ASP A 47 1.61 -8.69 -2.63
C ASP A 47 0.46 -8.11 -3.47
N SER A 48 0.31 -6.78 -3.49
CA SER A 48 -0.70 -6.10 -4.31
C SER A 48 -0.48 -6.21 -5.82
N HIS A 49 0.69 -6.68 -6.26
CA HIS A 49 0.98 -7.04 -7.66
C HIS A 49 0.71 -8.53 -7.96
N GLY A 50 0.18 -9.28 -7.00
CA GLY A 50 -0.25 -10.67 -7.14
C GLY A 50 0.88 -11.69 -6.98
N ARG A 51 2.11 -11.24 -6.67
CA ARG A 51 3.26 -12.11 -6.43
C ARG A 51 3.10 -12.76 -5.07
N THR A 52 3.21 -14.09 -5.03
CA THR A 52 3.07 -14.87 -3.80
C THR A 52 4.39 -15.49 -3.43
N LEU A 53 4.79 -15.32 -2.17
CA LEU A 53 6.03 -15.88 -1.62
C LEU A 53 5.70 -16.86 -0.50
N ASP A 54 6.34 -18.02 -0.54
CA ASP A 54 6.28 -19.00 0.54
C ASP A 54 7.21 -18.59 1.69
N LEU A 55 6.91 -19.04 2.92
CA LEU A 55 7.85 -18.96 4.02
C LEU A 55 9.11 -19.74 3.62
N CYS A 56 10.24 -19.05 3.52
CA CYS A 56 11.43 -19.60 2.90
C CYS A 56 12.18 -20.54 3.86
N LEU A 57 11.80 -21.83 3.84
CA LEU A 57 12.37 -22.89 4.69
C LEU A 57 13.10 -23.97 3.87
N THR A 58 13.77 -23.59 2.79
CA THR A 58 14.57 -24.50 1.95
C THR A 58 16.07 -24.24 2.08
N LYS A 59 16.86 -25.31 1.93
CA LYS A 59 18.32 -25.29 1.91
C LYS A 59 18.89 -25.28 0.48
N ALA A 60 18.08 -24.91 -0.52
CA ALA A 60 18.58 -24.63 -1.85
C ALA A 60 19.70 -23.59 -1.79
N VAL A 61 20.77 -23.82 -2.54
CA VAL A 61 21.94 -22.94 -2.59
C VAL A 61 22.04 -22.26 -3.94
N SER A 62 22.58 -21.05 -3.96
CA SER A 62 22.87 -20.32 -5.18
C SER A 62 23.85 -21.10 -6.06
N SER A 63 23.49 -21.32 -7.32
CA SER A 63 24.41 -21.81 -8.35
C SER A 63 25.36 -20.72 -8.87
N ARG A 64 25.12 -19.45 -8.50
CA ARG A 64 25.91 -18.28 -8.93
C ARG A 64 27.02 -17.94 -7.95
N VAL A 65 26.80 -18.18 -6.66
CA VAL A 65 27.75 -17.88 -5.58
C VAL A 65 28.09 -19.16 -4.84
N ALA A 66 29.38 -19.49 -4.79
CA ALA A 66 29.86 -20.59 -3.98
C ALA A 66 29.73 -20.24 -2.49
N GLY A 67 29.19 -21.16 -1.69
CA GLY A 67 29.21 -21.04 -0.24
C GLY A 67 30.63 -21.13 0.33
N ALA A 68 30.79 -20.67 1.57
CA ALA A 68 32.01 -20.83 2.35
C ALA A 68 31.86 -21.97 3.38
N PRO A 69 32.96 -22.53 3.91
CA PRO A 69 32.88 -23.53 4.98
C PRO A 69 32.09 -22.98 6.19
N GLY A 70 31.00 -23.64 6.57
CA GLY A 70 30.11 -23.21 7.65
C GLY A 70 29.20 -22.02 7.31
N ALA A 71 29.17 -21.58 6.05
CA ALA A 71 28.24 -20.57 5.55
C ALA A 71 27.81 -20.91 4.11
N PRO A 72 26.88 -21.87 3.94
CA PRO A 72 26.31 -22.19 2.63
C PRO A 72 25.63 -20.97 2.01
N SER A 73 25.68 -20.85 0.68
CA SER A 73 25.05 -19.77 -0.08
C SER A 73 23.54 -20.00 -0.24
N TYR A 74 22.82 -20.14 0.87
CA TYR A 74 21.39 -20.45 0.84
C TYR A 74 20.59 -19.37 0.10
N MET A 75 19.55 -19.81 -0.62
CA MET A 75 18.58 -18.91 -1.27
C MET A 75 17.56 -18.34 -0.27
N CYS A 76 17.38 -19.01 0.88
CA CYS A 76 16.63 -18.53 2.03
C CYS A 76 17.56 -17.99 3.12
N THR A 77 17.10 -16.98 3.85
CA THR A 77 17.83 -16.48 5.03
C THR A 77 17.58 -17.43 6.21
N LEU A 78 18.45 -18.44 6.35
CA LEU A 78 18.41 -19.44 7.41
C LEU A 78 19.63 -19.25 8.31
N LEU A 79 19.49 -18.46 9.37
CA LEU A 79 20.60 -18.12 10.26
C LEU A 79 20.75 -19.19 11.36
N PRO A 80 21.89 -19.90 11.46
CA PRO A 80 22.13 -20.84 12.55
C PRO A 80 22.21 -20.12 13.90
N THR A 81 21.46 -20.61 14.88
CA THR A 81 21.42 -20.08 16.24
C THR A 81 21.83 -21.21 17.20
N PRO A 82 22.98 -21.12 17.90
CA PRO A 82 23.47 -22.21 18.74
C PRO A 82 22.45 -22.65 19.79
N GLY A 83 22.06 -23.92 19.75
CA GLY A 83 21.07 -24.50 20.66
C GLY A 83 19.61 -24.34 20.22
N VAL A 84 19.35 -23.61 19.13
CA VAL A 84 18.01 -23.35 18.58
C VAL A 84 17.87 -23.92 17.16
N PHE A 85 18.78 -23.57 16.25
CA PHE A 85 18.76 -24.01 14.87
C PHE A 85 20.15 -24.40 14.36
N ASP A 86 20.29 -25.65 13.97
CA ASP A 86 21.45 -26.24 13.29
C ASP A 86 21.08 -26.50 11.81
N ASP A 87 21.70 -25.73 10.92
CA ASP A 87 21.50 -25.80 9.47
C ASP A 87 22.12 -27.05 8.83
N THR A 88 22.79 -27.91 9.60
CA THR A 88 23.22 -29.24 9.16
C THR A 88 22.16 -30.32 9.39
N GLN A 89 21.17 -30.06 10.25
CA GLN A 89 20.06 -30.97 10.58
C GLN A 89 18.76 -30.61 9.84
N PRO A 90 17.83 -31.55 9.61
CA PRO A 90 16.53 -31.23 9.00
C PRO A 90 15.80 -30.10 9.73
N ILE A 91 15.14 -29.20 8.99
CA ILE A 91 14.27 -28.19 9.59
C ILE A 91 13.03 -28.90 10.12
N ALA A 92 12.77 -28.78 11.43
CA ALA A 92 11.69 -29.47 12.12
C ALA A 92 11.20 -28.65 13.31
N PHE A 93 9.95 -28.21 13.28
CA PHE A 93 9.33 -27.50 14.40
C PHE A 93 8.83 -28.46 15.49
N PRO A 94 8.95 -28.14 16.79
CA PRO A 94 9.62 -26.97 17.36
C PRO A 94 11.12 -27.20 17.67
N THR A 95 11.68 -28.37 17.37
CA THR A 95 12.99 -28.77 17.90
C THR A 95 14.20 -28.16 17.20
N ASN A 96 14.26 -28.20 15.86
CA ASN A 96 15.35 -27.65 15.06
C ASN A 96 14.76 -26.73 13.99
N PHE A 97 14.33 -25.54 14.42
CA PHE A 97 13.63 -24.58 13.59
C PHE A 97 14.25 -23.20 13.81
N PRO A 98 14.44 -22.37 12.77
CA PRO A 98 15.03 -21.05 12.96
C PRO A 98 14.10 -20.16 13.82
N ASP A 99 14.68 -19.41 14.75
CA ASP A 99 13.98 -18.44 15.60
C ASP A 99 13.41 -17.26 14.79
N GLU A 100 14.01 -16.98 13.63
CA GLU A 100 13.51 -16.05 12.63
C GLU A 100 13.51 -16.71 11.24
N ALA A 101 12.40 -16.59 10.51
CA ALA A 101 12.29 -17.01 9.11
C ALA A 101 11.59 -15.93 8.29
N PHE A 102 11.71 -15.98 6.97
CA PHE A 102 11.30 -14.86 6.12
C PHE A 102 10.51 -15.32 4.90
N TRP A 103 9.41 -14.64 4.62
CA TRP A 103 8.74 -14.73 3.31
C TRP A 103 9.46 -13.86 2.28
N PHE A 104 10.01 -12.73 2.73
CA PHE A 104 10.68 -11.73 1.91
C PHE A 104 11.79 -11.05 2.70
N THR A 105 12.96 -10.84 2.07
CA THR A 105 13.96 -9.86 2.52
C THR A 105 14.50 -9.07 1.34
N ALA A 106 14.81 -7.79 1.57
CA ALA A 106 15.64 -6.99 0.68
C ALA A 106 16.57 -6.09 1.50
N ASP A 107 17.87 -6.34 1.41
CA ASP A 107 18.89 -5.62 2.17
C ASP A 107 19.74 -4.78 1.22
N ALA A 108 20.12 -3.58 1.64
CA ALA A 108 21.01 -2.69 0.90
C ALA A 108 21.97 -1.97 1.86
N ALA A 109 23.14 -1.60 1.35
CA ALA A 109 24.13 -0.85 2.12
C ALA A 109 24.75 0.31 1.33
N ILE A 110 25.17 1.34 2.04
CA ILE A 110 26.00 2.43 1.52
C ILE A 110 27.13 2.66 2.52
N VAL A 111 28.37 2.39 2.10
CA VAL A 111 29.57 2.64 2.92
C VAL A 111 30.44 3.67 2.21
N ASP A 112 30.61 4.83 2.84
CA ASP A 112 31.49 5.90 2.40
C ASP A 112 32.31 6.43 3.58
N ALA A 113 33.49 5.86 3.77
CA ALA A 113 34.40 6.24 4.85
C ALA A 113 34.89 7.70 4.73
N ALA A 114 34.97 8.26 3.51
CA ALA A 114 35.44 9.62 3.31
C ALA A 114 34.40 10.65 3.79
N ARG A 115 33.12 10.31 3.67
CA ARG A 115 32.00 11.11 4.20
C ARG A 115 31.54 10.67 5.58
N GLY A 116 32.14 9.62 6.15
CA GLY A 116 31.79 9.09 7.47
C GLY A 116 30.39 8.47 7.53
N ILE A 117 29.94 7.86 6.42
CA ILE A 117 28.65 7.18 6.32
C ILE A 117 28.85 5.66 6.27
N ASP A 118 28.12 4.95 7.13
CA ASP A 118 27.88 3.51 7.05
C ASP A 118 26.39 3.28 7.27
N LEU A 119 25.66 3.04 6.18
CA LEU A 119 24.21 2.84 6.16
C LEU A 119 23.91 1.37 5.85
N SER A 120 23.09 0.74 6.69
CA SER A 120 22.41 -0.51 6.39
C SER A 120 20.90 -0.29 6.35
N TYR A 121 20.26 -0.71 5.27
CA TYR A 121 18.82 -0.79 5.09
C TYR A 121 18.42 -2.26 5.01
N GLY A 122 17.40 -2.66 5.76
CA GLY A 122 16.79 -3.98 5.64
C GLY A 122 15.28 -3.87 5.68
N THR A 123 14.61 -4.62 4.80
CA THR A 123 13.16 -4.75 4.82
C THR A 123 12.75 -6.20 4.68
N ALA A 124 11.68 -6.59 5.35
CA ALA A 124 11.27 -7.97 5.40
C ALA A 124 9.76 -8.15 5.64
N ILE A 125 9.25 -9.30 5.23
CA ILE A 125 8.06 -9.91 5.84
C ILE A 125 8.56 -11.12 6.63
N GLU A 126 8.43 -11.04 7.94
CA GLU A 126 9.21 -11.84 8.89
C GLU A 126 8.29 -12.67 9.79
N ALA A 127 8.70 -13.92 10.01
CA ALA A 127 8.16 -14.86 10.97
C ALA A 127 9.12 -14.91 12.17
N ALA A 128 8.60 -14.71 13.36
CA ALA A 128 9.37 -14.80 14.60
C ALA A 128 8.51 -15.35 15.74
N PHE A 129 9.14 -15.58 16.89
CA PHE A 129 8.47 -16.00 18.11
C PHE A 129 8.53 -14.88 19.16
N GLY A 130 7.40 -14.56 19.78
CA GLY A 130 7.30 -13.46 20.75
C GLY A 130 8.25 -13.59 21.95
N ALA A 131 8.58 -14.83 22.35
CA ALA A 131 9.53 -15.14 23.41
C ALA A 131 10.98 -15.35 22.92
N GLY A 132 11.23 -15.30 21.61
CA GLY A 132 12.53 -15.52 20.98
C GLY A 132 12.75 -16.95 20.47
N ASP A 133 12.49 -17.97 21.28
CA ASP A 133 12.70 -19.36 20.87
C ASP A 133 11.46 -19.95 20.14
N PRO A 134 11.64 -20.89 19.19
CA PRO A 134 10.55 -21.61 18.56
C PRO A 134 9.64 -22.33 19.57
N LEU A 135 8.46 -21.76 19.79
CA LEU A 135 7.45 -22.31 20.67
C LEU A 135 6.06 -22.21 20.04
N ASP A 136 5.30 -23.30 20.16
CA ASP A 136 3.93 -23.33 19.69
C ASP A 136 3.06 -22.37 20.50
N GLY A 137 2.34 -21.48 19.81
CA GLY A 137 1.54 -20.44 20.43
C GLY A 137 2.25 -19.10 20.58
N ASP A 138 3.52 -18.98 20.18
CA ASP A 138 4.29 -17.73 20.24
C ASP A 138 4.52 -17.08 18.86
N GLN A 139 3.99 -17.68 17.79
CA GLN A 139 4.18 -17.23 16.41
C GLN A 139 3.63 -15.81 16.19
N VAL A 140 4.49 -14.92 15.70
CA VAL A 140 4.12 -13.58 15.22
C VAL A 140 4.67 -13.34 13.82
N SER A 141 3.95 -12.54 13.03
CA SER A 141 4.45 -12.02 11.76
C SER A 141 4.31 -10.51 11.70
N PHE A 142 5.18 -9.87 10.93
CA PHE A 142 5.14 -8.43 10.74
C PHE A 142 5.91 -8.01 9.48
N ALA A 143 5.59 -6.82 9.00
CA ALA A 143 6.38 -6.11 8.01
C ALA A 143 7.44 -5.28 8.73
N ARG A 144 8.70 -5.38 8.29
CA ARG A 144 9.83 -4.67 8.88
C ARG A 144 10.46 -3.70 7.90
N VAL A 145 10.78 -2.50 8.40
CA VAL A 145 11.79 -1.60 7.83
C VAL A 145 12.79 -1.29 8.93
N ARG A 146 14.09 -1.47 8.64
CA ARG A 146 15.18 -1.20 9.56
C ARG A 146 16.24 -0.36 8.89
N ILE A 147 16.62 0.73 9.53
CA ILE A 147 17.65 1.65 9.05
C ILE A 147 18.63 1.92 10.17
N ARG A 148 19.91 1.64 9.91
CA ARG A 148 21.01 1.97 10.82
C ARG A 148 22.05 2.77 10.07
N VAL A 149 22.46 3.90 10.62
CA VAL A 149 23.42 4.78 9.98
C VAL A 149 24.43 5.33 10.98
N ASP A 150 25.70 5.20 10.66
CA ASP A 150 26.77 6.00 11.23
C ASP A 150 26.82 7.34 10.48
N VAL A 151 26.76 8.47 11.19
CA VAL A 151 26.79 9.80 10.55
C VAL A 151 27.89 10.71 11.11
N PRO A 152 28.48 11.61 10.29
CA PRO A 152 29.66 12.40 10.66
C PRO A 152 29.34 13.69 11.43
N ALA A 153 28.08 14.13 11.46
CA ALA A 153 27.66 15.42 12.02
C ALA A 153 26.24 15.36 12.58
N ALA A 154 25.91 16.33 13.43
CA ALA A 154 24.53 16.61 13.80
C ALA A 154 23.78 17.30 12.64
N GLY A 155 22.47 17.12 12.57
CA GLY A 155 21.58 17.79 11.63
C GLY A 155 20.50 16.87 11.08
N THR A 156 19.76 17.37 10.08
CA THR A 156 18.66 16.64 9.47
C THR A 156 19.16 15.74 8.34
N TYR A 157 18.80 14.46 8.40
CA TYR A 157 19.05 13.46 7.37
C TYR A 157 17.72 12.99 6.77
N VAL A 158 17.67 12.89 5.45
CA VAL A 158 16.51 12.34 4.71
C VAL A 158 16.95 11.04 4.06
N ILE A 159 16.23 9.95 4.34
CA ILE A 159 16.50 8.64 3.77
C ILE A 159 15.31 8.23 2.92
N THR A 160 15.49 8.25 1.60
CA THR A 160 14.52 7.72 0.64
C THR A 160 14.84 6.27 0.36
N HIS A 161 13.86 5.39 0.51
CA HIS A 161 13.99 3.96 0.28
C HIS A 161 12.82 3.43 -0.57
N PRO A 162 12.80 2.13 -0.93
CA PRO A 162 11.76 1.61 -1.82
C PRO A 162 10.33 1.73 -1.35
N TYR A 163 10.12 1.92 -0.05
CA TYR A 163 8.80 1.92 0.58
C TYR A 163 8.47 3.24 1.29
N GLY A 164 9.27 4.28 1.11
CA GLY A 164 8.97 5.57 1.73
C GLY A 164 10.15 6.50 1.87
N VAL A 165 9.94 7.54 2.67
CA VAL A 165 10.92 8.56 3.01
C VAL A 165 10.91 8.75 4.51
N GLU A 166 12.07 8.62 5.14
CA GLU A 166 12.27 8.85 6.56
C GLU A 166 13.09 10.12 6.77
N VAL A 167 12.68 10.95 7.74
CA VAL A 167 13.40 12.19 8.09
C VAL A 167 13.84 12.09 9.54
N PHE A 168 15.16 12.19 9.77
CA PHE A 168 15.77 12.09 11.09
C PHE A 168 16.42 13.41 11.46
N ASP A 169 16.09 13.93 12.66
CA ASP A 169 16.85 15.00 13.29
C ASP A 169 17.89 14.37 14.23
N VAL A 170 19.16 14.45 13.85
CA VAL A 170 20.26 13.79 14.56
C VAL A 170 21.00 14.81 15.43
N PRO A 171 20.95 14.71 16.77
CA PRO A 171 21.52 15.74 17.65
C PRO A 171 23.05 15.69 17.77
N ALA A 172 23.67 14.56 17.42
CA ALA A 172 25.12 14.37 17.49
C ALA A 172 25.59 13.31 16.46
N ALA A 173 26.79 13.52 15.92
CA ALA A 173 27.48 12.52 15.10
C ALA A 173 27.75 11.24 15.88
N GLY A 174 27.91 10.12 15.18
CA GLY A 174 28.39 8.89 15.78
C GLY A 174 27.91 7.62 15.10
N ARG A 175 28.38 6.50 15.65
CA ARG A 175 27.98 5.15 15.24
C ARG A 175 26.53 4.89 15.60
N ARG A 176 25.73 4.43 14.62
CA ARG A 176 24.28 4.16 14.75
C ARG A 176 23.52 5.34 15.36
N ALA A 177 23.96 6.56 15.04
CA ALA A 177 23.26 7.77 15.44
C ALA A 177 21.86 7.85 14.81
N ILE A 178 21.65 7.15 13.68
CA ILE A 178 20.32 6.71 13.24
C ILE A 178 20.21 5.21 13.51
N ASN A 179 19.19 4.78 14.24
CA ASN A 179 18.89 3.38 14.54
C ASN A 179 17.38 3.19 14.66
N MET A 180 16.71 3.11 13.51
CA MET A 180 15.27 2.95 13.40
C MET A 180 14.93 1.50 13.08
N THR A 181 13.93 0.97 13.76
CA THR A 181 13.25 -0.28 13.40
C THR A 181 11.76 -0.02 13.51
N ARG A 182 11.05 -0.27 12.42
CA ARG A 182 9.60 -0.18 12.34
C ARG A 182 9.08 -1.55 11.98
N ASP A 183 8.45 -2.18 12.96
CA ASP A 183 7.74 -3.45 12.80
C ASP A 183 6.25 -3.17 12.86
N ILE A 184 5.53 -3.42 11.77
CA ILE A 184 4.09 -3.20 11.66
C ILE A 184 3.39 -4.53 11.55
N GLY A 185 2.34 -4.70 12.35
CA GLY A 185 1.46 -5.87 12.23
C GLY A 185 1.71 -6.95 13.27
N ILE A 186 2.57 -6.72 14.27
CA ILE A 186 2.70 -7.61 15.42
C ILE A 186 1.35 -7.69 16.14
N GLY A 187 0.60 -8.76 15.85
CA GLY A 187 -0.68 -9.07 16.46
C GLY A 187 -0.53 -9.89 17.73
N SER A 188 -1.66 -10.36 18.26
CA SER A 188 -1.62 -11.47 19.23
C SER A 188 -1.03 -12.71 18.54
N PRO A 189 -0.35 -13.61 19.25
CA PRO A 189 0.20 -14.81 18.63
C PRO A 189 -0.85 -15.57 17.80
N GLY A 190 -0.49 -15.95 16.58
CA GLY A 190 -1.39 -16.57 15.61
C GLY A 190 -2.28 -15.61 14.78
N ASP A 191 -2.29 -14.30 15.06
CA ASP A 191 -2.86 -13.29 14.15
C ASP A 191 -1.81 -12.81 13.15
N PHE A 192 -1.84 -13.41 11.96
CA PHE A 192 -0.92 -13.09 10.88
C PHE A 192 -1.47 -12.04 9.90
N SER A 193 -2.71 -11.58 10.09
CA SER A 193 -3.31 -10.56 9.23
C SER A 193 -2.70 -9.17 9.46
N GLY A 194 -2.02 -8.97 10.59
CA GLY A 194 -1.41 -7.70 10.95
C GLY A 194 -0.35 -7.24 9.96
N ALA A 195 0.45 -8.15 9.40
CA ALA A 195 1.48 -7.81 8.39
C ALA A 195 0.89 -7.18 7.12
N LEU A 196 -0.39 -7.45 6.79
CA LEU A 196 -1.09 -6.81 5.66
C LEU A 196 -1.30 -5.30 5.84
N LYS A 197 -1.21 -4.81 7.09
CA LYS A 197 -1.30 -3.39 7.43
C LYS A 197 0.05 -2.68 7.39
N GLY A 198 1.12 -3.43 7.09
CA GLY A 198 2.47 -2.92 6.94
C GLY A 198 2.66 -2.11 5.66
N ASP A 199 3.77 -1.36 5.64
CA ASP A 199 4.19 -0.51 4.54
C ASP A 199 5.24 -1.18 3.63
N VAL A 200 5.42 -2.50 3.73
CA VAL A 200 6.37 -3.28 2.92
C VAL A 200 5.63 -4.03 1.83
N GLY A 201 5.85 -3.62 0.58
CA GLY A 201 5.21 -4.20 -0.59
C GLY A 201 4.94 -3.15 -1.68
N PRO A 202 4.73 -3.55 -2.93
CA PRO A 202 4.95 -4.88 -3.49
C PRO A 202 6.37 -5.41 -3.28
N PHE A 203 6.57 -6.72 -3.42
CA PHE A 203 7.88 -7.30 -3.16
C PHE A 203 8.91 -6.79 -4.18
N LEU A 204 10.04 -6.30 -3.68
CA LEU A 204 11.18 -6.03 -4.56
C LEU A 204 11.67 -7.34 -5.14
N ARG A 205 12.08 -7.29 -6.40
CA ARG A 205 12.67 -8.44 -7.11
C ARG A 205 13.90 -8.00 -7.87
N SER A 206 14.87 -8.90 -8.02
CA SER A 206 16.00 -8.67 -8.91
C SER A 206 15.50 -8.44 -10.33
N VAL A 207 16.11 -7.49 -11.04
CA VAL A 207 15.84 -7.27 -12.48
C VAL A 207 16.31 -8.43 -13.36
N ASN A 208 17.21 -9.28 -12.83
CA ASN A 208 17.75 -10.47 -13.50
C ASN A 208 16.98 -11.74 -13.12
N GLY A 209 16.13 -11.67 -12.09
CA GLY A 209 15.30 -12.78 -11.62
C GLY A 209 14.02 -12.99 -12.45
N PRO A 210 13.24 -14.05 -12.15
CA PRO A 210 13.45 -14.98 -11.05
C PRO A 210 14.61 -15.95 -11.32
N TYR A 211 15.23 -16.44 -10.24
CA TYR A 211 16.25 -17.49 -10.29
C TYR A 211 15.64 -18.86 -10.00
N THR A 212 16.19 -19.90 -10.62
CA THR A 212 15.77 -21.29 -10.40
C THR A 212 16.92 -22.07 -9.77
N GLU A 213 16.66 -22.73 -8.65
CA GLU A 213 17.59 -23.68 -8.02
C GLU A 213 16.87 -25.01 -7.81
N GLY A 214 17.33 -26.05 -8.50
CA GLY A 214 16.60 -27.31 -8.57
C GLY A 214 15.21 -27.12 -9.16
N SER A 215 14.17 -27.48 -8.41
CA SER A 215 12.75 -27.27 -8.77
C SER A 215 12.14 -26.01 -8.19
N GLU A 216 12.90 -25.24 -7.40
CA GLU A 216 12.42 -24.07 -6.69
C GLU A 216 12.78 -22.79 -7.43
N ARG A 217 11.96 -21.75 -7.30
CA ARG A 217 12.20 -20.45 -7.88
C ARG A 217 12.22 -19.35 -6.84
N PHE A 218 13.01 -18.32 -7.06
CA PHE A 218 13.21 -17.21 -6.14
C PHE A 218 13.12 -15.87 -6.87
N ILE A 219 12.64 -14.83 -6.18
CA ILE A 219 12.53 -13.47 -6.76
C ILE A 219 13.88 -12.74 -6.85
N GLY A 220 14.89 -13.26 -6.17
CA GLY A 220 16.24 -12.74 -6.10
C GLY A 220 17.17 -13.81 -5.53
N ASP A 221 18.43 -13.46 -5.36
CA ASP A 221 19.44 -14.28 -4.72
C ASP A 221 20.11 -13.43 -3.62
N PRO A 222 19.97 -13.79 -2.33
CA PRO A 222 20.51 -12.98 -1.25
C PRO A 222 22.05 -12.98 -1.17
N ASN A 223 22.72 -13.79 -1.99
CA ASN A 223 24.17 -13.90 -2.01
C ASN A 223 24.83 -12.94 -3.01
N ILE A 224 24.04 -12.17 -3.77
CA ILE A 224 24.51 -11.16 -4.73
C ILE A 224 23.76 -9.85 -4.54
N GLU A 225 24.47 -8.73 -4.71
CA GLU A 225 23.86 -7.40 -4.72
C GLU A 225 23.52 -7.00 -6.16
N GLU A 226 22.23 -6.79 -6.44
CA GLU A 226 21.75 -6.50 -7.79
C GLU A 226 20.71 -5.38 -7.81
N ARG A 227 20.51 -4.79 -8.99
CA ARG A 227 19.42 -3.85 -9.21
C ARG A 227 18.08 -4.53 -9.00
N VAL A 228 17.14 -3.79 -8.42
CA VAL A 228 15.77 -4.27 -8.18
C VAL A 228 14.72 -3.45 -8.93
N THR A 229 13.52 -4.02 -9.01
CA THR A 229 12.28 -3.35 -9.38
C THR A 229 11.15 -3.77 -8.45
N GLY A 230 10.02 -3.05 -8.48
CA GLY A 230 8.82 -3.38 -7.70
C GLY A 230 8.43 -2.36 -6.64
N SER A 231 9.22 -1.30 -6.42
CA SER A 231 8.84 -0.22 -5.51
C SER A 231 7.51 0.43 -5.94
N PRO A 232 6.54 0.63 -5.02
CA PRO A 232 5.27 1.31 -5.32
C PRO A 232 5.45 2.80 -5.62
N PHE A 233 6.59 3.38 -5.26
CA PHE A 233 6.90 4.80 -5.47
C PHE A 233 7.91 5.03 -6.59
N ASN A 234 8.24 3.98 -7.35
CA ASN A 234 9.32 3.99 -8.34
C ASN A 234 10.70 4.39 -7.74
N THR A 235 10.90 4.16 -6.44
CA THR A 235 12.15 4.41 -5.71
C THR A 235 12.94 3.11 -5.53
N ASN A 236 13.36 2.47 -6.63
CA ASN A 236 14.11 1.21 -6.58
C ASN A 236 15.58 1.38 -6.13
N PHE A 237 15.79 2.12 -5.04
CA PHE A 237 17.08 2.54 -4.50
C PHE A 237 16.95 2.94 -3.02
N VAL A 238 18.08 2.98 -2.32
CA VAL A 238 18.23 3.68 -1.04
C VAL A 238 19.10 4.91 -1.27
N ARG A 239 18.68 6.07 -0.76
CA ARG A 239 19.41 7.34 -0.84
C ARG A 239 19.40 8.02 0.52
N ILE A 240 20.56 8.52 0.95
CA ILE A 240 20.70 9.36 2.13
C ILE A 240 21.17 10.75 1.72
N GLU A 241 20.40 11.76 2.14
CA GLU A 241 20.74 13.16 2.05
C GLU A 241 20.96 13.73 3.45
N GLY A 242 21.89 14.68 3.61
CA GLY A 242 22.17 15.24 4.93
C GLY A 242 23.09 16.47 4.93
N PRO A 243 23.54 16.91 6.12
CA PRO A 243 24.42 18.06 6.30
C PRO A 243 25.70 17.98 5.46
N ASN A 244 26.30 19.14 5.20
CA ASN A 244 27.55 19.26 4.43
C ASN A 244 27.48 18.69 2.99
N GLY A 245 26.27 18.59 2.42
CA GLY A 245 26.06 18.11 1.05
C GLY A 245 26.20 16.60 0.91
N ILE A 246 25.92 15.83 1.96
CA ILE A 246 25.79 14.38 1.86
C ILE A 246 24.62 14.08 0.91
N ASP A 247 24.92 13.31 -0.12
CA ASP A 247 23.97 12.77 -1.09
C ASP A 247 24.58 11.48 -1.66
N LEU A 248 24.20 10.35 -1.07
CA LEU A 248 24.70 9.03 -1.45
C LEU A 248 23.53 8.12 -1.80
N ARG A 249 23.71 7.26 -2.80
CA ARG A 249 22.66 6.38 -3.29
C ARG A 249 23.22 5.02 -3.71
N THR A 250 22.47 3.97 -3.41
CA THR A 250 22.67 2.64 -3.99
C THR A 250 21.37 2.16 -4.66
N GLU A 251 21.50 1.48 -5.79
CA GLU A 251 20.40 0.77 -6.45
C GLU A 251 20.51 -0.75 -6.26
N LEU A 252 21.53 -1.20 -5.51
CA LEU A 252 21.85 -2.62 -5.34
C LEU A 252 21.25 -3.15 -4.03
N PHE A 253 20.62 -4.32 -4.12
CA PHE A 253 20.03 -5.03 -3.00
C PHE A 253 20.38 -6.52 -3.07
N ALA A 254 20.54 -7.15 -1.92
CA ALA A 254 20.46 -8.60 -1.75
C ALA A 254 18.99 -8.95 -1.43
N VAL A 255 18.37 -9.82 -2.23
CA VAL A 255 16.94 -10.12 -2.13
C VAL A 255 16.69 -11.61 -1.96
N SER A 256 15.92 -12.00 -0.95
CA SER A 256 15.41 -13.36 -0.76
C SER A 256 13.88 -13.40 -0.83
N GLY A 257 13.35 -14.50 -1.35
CA GLY A 257 11.92 -14.78 -1.39
C GLY A 257 11.64 -15.95 -2.32
N LYS A 258 11.15 -17.06 -1.77
CA LYS A 258 10.78 -18.25 -2.54
C LYS A 258 9.41 -18.03 -3.17
N LEU A 259 9.32 -18.26 -4.48
CA LEU A 259 8.05 -18.15 -5.20
C LEU A 259 7.13 -19.32 -4.87
N SER A 260 5.89 -18.98 -4.53
CA SER A 260 4.86 -19.97 -4.29
C SER A 260 4.28 -20.52 -5.59
N ASP A 261 3.87 -21.78 -5.57
CA ASP A 261 3.12 -22.44 -6.64
C ASP A 261 1.59 -22.38 -6.41
N VAL A 262 1.14 -21.76 -5.31
CA VAL A 262 -0.29 -21.61 -5.05
C VAL A 262 -0.96 -20.78 -6.15
N SER A 263 -2.12 -21.24 -6.59
CA SER A 263 -2.97 -20.48 -7.52
C SER A 263 -3.87 -19.55 -6.74
N LEU A 264 -3.75 -18.25 -6.99
CA LEU A 264 -4.52 -17.20 -6.33
C LEU A 264 -5.17 -16.26 -7.34
N PRO A 265 -6.29 -15.64 -6.98
CA PRO A 265 -6.89 -14.58 -7.76
C PRO A 265 -5.92 -13.40 -7.95
N THR A 266 -5.97 -12.80 -9.14
CA THR A 266 -5.33 -11.52 -9.45
C THR A 266 -5.87 -10.43 -8.49
N PRO A 267 -5.02 -9.69 -7.76
CA PRO A 267 -5.51 -8.60 -6.92
C PRO A 267 -6.30 -7.57 -7.73
N LEU A 268 -7.48 -7.21 -7.24
CA LEU A 268 -8.35 -6.21 -7.84
C LEU A 268 -9.10 -5.49 -6.73
N MET A 269 -8.75 -4.22 -6.51
CA MET A 269 -9.35 -3.38 -5.49
C MET A 269 -10.13 -2.23 -6.16
N PRO A 270 -11.46 -2.32 -6.22
CA PRO A 270 -12.29 -1.19 -6.61
C PRO A 270 -11.99 0.08 -5.82
N GLN A 271 -11.85 1.22 -6.50
CA GLN A 271 -11.67 2.51 -5.84
C GLN A 271 -12.93 3.37 -5.97
N ARG A 272 -13.35 3.63 -7.21
CA ARG A 272 -14.47 4.53 -7.49
C ARG A 272 -15.12 4.16 -8.81
N SER A 273 -16.45 4.24 -8.86
CA SER A 273 -17.25 4.15 -10.08
C SER A 273 -18.35 5.19 -10.00
N THR A 274 -18.22 6.27 -10.77
CA THR A 274 -19.24 7.33 -10.81
C THR A 274 -19.80 7.52 -12.19
N TYR A 275 -21.01 8.08 -12.27
CA TYR A 275 -21.57 8.51 -13.54
C TYR A 275 -22.04 9.96 -13.51
N SER A 276 -22.16 10.58 -14.69
CA SER A 276 -22.81 11.87 -14.88
C SER A 276 -23.74 11.79 -16.09
N ARG A 277 -24.83 12.54 -16.05
CA ARG A 277 -25.79 12.64 -17.15
C ARG A 277 -26.33 14.06 -17.23
N ARG A 278 -26.30 14.66 -18.41
CA ARG A 278 -26.90 15.97 -18.66
C ARG A 278 -27.46 16.07 -20.07
N THR A 279 -28.43 16.96 -20.25
CA THR A 279 -28.94 17.29 -21.57
C THR A 279 -28.42 18.66 -21.98
N GLU A 280 -27.69 18.72 -23.09
CA GLU A 280 -27.14 19.96 -23.64
C GLU A 280 -27.73 20.16 -25.04
N ASN A 281 -28.44 21.28 -25.26
CA ASN A 281 -29.13 21.58 -26.52
C ASN A 281 -30.11 20.49 -27.01
N GLY A 282 -30.64 19.65 -26.10
CA GLY A 282 -31.53 18.54 -26.43
C GLY A 282 -30.82 17.19 -26.61
N ASP A 283 -29.49 17.18 -26.67
CA ASP A 283 -28.69 15.96 -26.77
C ASP A 283 -28.30 15.44 -25.39
N LEU A 284 -28.41 14.13 -25.20
CA LEU A 284 -27.99 13.47 -23.96
C LEU A 284 -26.48 13.24 -23.97
N HIS A 285 -25.82 13.79 -22.96
CA HIS A 285 -24.43 13.51 -22.65
C HIS A 285 -24.37 12.68 -21.37
N ALA A 286 -23.83 11.47 -21.48
CA ALA A 286 -23.62 10.58 -20.35
C ALA A 286 -22.18 10.11 -20.29
N GLN A 287 -21.71 9.88 -19.07
CA GLN A 287 -20.34 9.47 -18.80
C GLN A 287 -20.30 8.57 -17.58
N GLN A 288 -19.42 7.58 -17.61
CA GLN A 288 -19.09 6.70 -16.50
C GLN A 288 -17.58 6.77 -16.32
N ASP A 289 -17.11 6.96 -15.10
CA ASP A 289 -15.70 7.01 -14.72
C ASP A 289 -15.43 5.90 -13.70
N MET A 290 -14.40 5.10 -13.94
CA MET A 290 -14.03 3.99 -13.08
C MET A 290 -12.55 4.01 -12.76
N PHE A 291 -12.24 3.80 -11.49
CA PHE A 291 -10.90 3.74 -10.92
C PHE A 291 -10.77 2.44 -10.15
N VAL A 292 -9.73 1.67 -10.42
CA VAL A 292 -9.38 0.45 -9.67
C VAL A 292 -7.88 0.39 -9.45
N LEU A 293 -7.46 -0.33 -8.40
CA LEU A 293 -6.09 -0.80 -8.26
C LEU A 293 -6.03 -2.28 -8.67
N ALA A 294 -5.02 -2.64 -9.44
CA ALA A 294 -4.71 -4.00 -9.86
C ALA A 294 -3.23 -4.06 -10.27
N PRO A 295 -2.61 -5.24 -10.42
CA PRO A 295 -1.23 -5.33 -10.85
C PRO A 295 -0.95 -4.48 -12.12
N PRO A 296 0.23 -3.84 -12.24
CA PRO A 296 0.59 -3.06 -13.41
C PRO A 296 0.85 -3.97 -14.62
N PRO A 297 1.05 -3.40 -15.82
CA PRO A 297 1.47 -4.15 -17.00
C PRO A 297 2.62 -5.13 -16.70
N PRO A 298 2.56 -6.37 -17.20
CA PRO A 298 1.74 -6.82 -18.33
C PRO A 298 0.33 -7.33 -17.95
N ALA A 299 -0.14 -7.11 -16.71
CA ALA A 299 -1.53 -7.36 -16.39
C ALA A 299 -2.47 -6.54 -17.27
N THR A 300 -3.71 -7.00 -17.39
CA THR A 300 -4.78 -6.28 -18.10
C THR A 300 -5.98 -6.08 -17.18
N VAL A 301 -6.67 -4.95 -17.37
CA VAL A 301 -7.91 -4.64 -16.67
C VAL A 301 -8.95 -4.19 -17.68
N THR A 302 -10.16 -4.73 -17.60
CA THR A 302 -11.21 -4.51 -18.61
C THR A 302 -12.58 -4.35 -17.95
N LEU A 303 -13.35 -3.37 -18.39
CA LEU A 303 -14.78 -3.25 -18.12
C LEU A 303 -15.53 -4.22 -19.05
N THR A 304 -16.18 -5.23 -18.46
CA THR A 304 -16.85 -6.32 -19.17
C THR A 304 -18.37 -6.24 -19.11
N SER A 305 -18.94 -5.33 -18.32
CA SER A 305 -20.39 -5.08 -18.26
C SER A 305 -20.91 -4.16 -19.37
N GLN A 306 -20.15 -3.98 -20.46
CA GLN A 306 -20.57 -3.25 -21.65
C GLN A 306 -20.07 -3.93 -22.92
N ASP A 307 -20.70 -3.64 -24.06
CA ASP A 307 -20.33 -4.19 -25.37
C ASP A 307 -20.05 -3.06 -26.38
N PRO A 308 -18.85 -3.00 -26.99
CA PRO A 308 -17.69 -3.85 -26.74
C PRO A 308 -17.08 -3.62 -25.36
N ASN A 309 -16.42 -4.66 -24.84
CA ASN A 309 -15.58 -4.57 -23.64
C ASN A 309 -14.59 -3.40 -23.76
N LEU A 310 -14.41 -2.66 -22.67
CA LEU A 310 -13.52 -1.49 -22.65
C LEU A 310 -12.28 -1.76 -21.80
N PRO A 311 -11.07 -1.80 -22.41
CA PRO A 311 -9.85 -1.89 -21.63
C PRO A 311 -9.64 -0.61 -20.81
N LEU A 312 -9.19 -0.79 -19.57
CA LEU A 312 -8.71 0.32 -18.74
C LEU A 312 -7.27 0.67 -19.14
N THR A 313 -6.91 1.94 -18.92
CA THR A 313 -5.56 2.46 -19.12
C THR A 313 -4.86 2.54 -17.77
N GLU A 314 -3.62 2.04 -17.70
CA GLU A 314 -2.78 2.17 -16.50
C GLU A 314 -1.99 3.48 -16.54
N ALA A 315 -1.88 4.16 -15.40
CA ALA A 315 -1.41 5.54 -15.36
C ALA A 315 0.11 5.72 -15.24
N ASN A 316 0.82 4.86 -14.50
CA ASN A 316 2.15 5.21 -13.99
C ASN A 316 3.08 4.03 -13.65
N GLY A 317 2.74 2.80 -14.03
CA GLY A 317 3.45 1.57 -13.70
C GLY A 317 3.26 1.08 -12.27
N THR A 318 2.38 1.70 -11.47
CA THR A 318 2.14 1.33 -10.06
C THR A 318 0.79 0.64 -9.85
N GLY A 319 0.06 0.32 -10.92
CA GLY A 319 -1.18 -0.44 -10.84
C GLY A 319 -2.43 0.40 -10.60
N THR A 320 -2.38 1.70 -10.90
CA THR A 320 -3.56 2.58 -10.90
C THR A 320 -4.21 2.58 -12.29
N TRP A 321 -5.44 2.08 -12.38
CA TRP A 321 -6.16 1.89 -13.64
C TRP A 321 -7.38 2.80 -13.73
N TYR A 322 -7.62 3.37 -14.91
CA TYR A 322 -8.74 4.25 -15.22
C TYR A 322 -9.39 3.90 -16.56
N ALA A 323 -10.72 4.00 -16.64
CA ALA A 323 -11.44 4.07 -17.89
C ALA A 323 -12.59 5.06 -17.82
N GLN A 324 -13.03 5.47 -19.00
CA GLN A 324 -14.21 6.27 -19.21
C GLN A 324 -15.10 5.64 -20.26
N SER A 325 -16.39 5.51 -19.96
CA SER A 325 -17.40 5.05 -20.91
C SER A 325 -18.45 6.14 -21.16
N VAL A 326 -18.89 6.26 -22.41
CA VAL A 326 -19.98 7.17 -22.83
C VAL A 326 -21.36 6.51 -22.77
N VAL A 327 -21.44 5.26 -22.31
CA VAL A 327 -22.71 4.53 -22.17
C VAL A 327 -23.60 5.27 -21.17
N ASN A 328 -24.84 5.54 -21.54
CA ASN A 328 -25.85 6.09 -20.63
C ASN A 328 -26.31 5.01 -19.64
N PRO A 329 -25.94 5.09 -18.34
CA PRO A 329 -26.36 4.09 -17.38
C PRO A 329 -27.80 4.31 -16.91
N ALA A 330 -28.46 3.22 -16.54
CA ALA A 330 -29.63 3.29 -15.67
C ALA A 330 -29.19 3.47 -14.21
N PRO A 331 -29.93 4.23 -13.36
CA PRO A 331 -29.64 4.29 -11.93
C PRO A 331 -29.60 2.91 -11.28
N GLY A 332 -28.64 2.67 -10.38
CA GLY A 332 -28.44 1.38 -9.71
C GLY A 332 -27.72 0.32 -10.57
N THR A 333 -27.13 0.71 -11.71
CA THR A 333 -26.28 -0.16 -12.52
C THR A 333 -25.05 -0.60 -11.72
N ASN A 334 -24.62 -1.86 -11.89
CA ASN A 334 -23.32 -2.32 -11.43
C ASN A 334 -22.38 -2.53 -12.62
N LEU A 335 -21.15 -2.04 -12.50
CA LEU A 335 -20.08 -2.34 -13.44
C LEU A 335 -19.39 -3.66 -13.06
N LEU A 336 -18.98 -4.42 -14.06
CA LEU A 336 -18.13 -5.61 -13.89
C LEU A 336 -16.75 -5.31 -14.46
N ILE A 337 -15.74 -5.36 -13.59
CA ILE A 337 -14.34 -5.14 -13.95
C ILE A 337 -13.59 -6.47 -13.82
N HIS A 338 -12.87 -6.87 -14.86
CA HIS A 338 -11.99 -8.04 -14.86
C HIS A 338 -10.53 -7.58 -14.77
N ALA A 339 -9.74 -8.24 -13.92
CA ALA A 339 -8.30 -8.12 -13.89
C ALA A 339 -7.65 -9.49 -14.16
N ASP A 340 -6.63 -9.51 -15.01
CA ASP A 340 -5.87 -10.71 -15.38
C ASP A 340 -4.37 -10.40 -15.36
N ASN A 341 -3.64 -11.09 -14.48
CA ASN A 341 -2.18 -11.03 -14.37
C ASN A 341 -1.47 -12.34 -14.76
N SER A 342 -2.18 -13.25 -15.45
CA SER A 342 -1.66 -14.57 -15.83
C SER A 342 -0.43 -14.50 -16.75
N VAL A 343 -0.26 -13.42 -17.51
CA VAL A 343 0.91 -13.17 -18.37
C VAL A 343 2.19 -12.98 -17.54
N ALA A 344 2.11 -12.27 -16.40
CA ALA A 344 3.26 -12.10 -15.52
C ALA A 344 3.43 -13.29 -14.55
N ILE A 345 2.31 -13.84 -14.09
CA ILE A 345 2.25 -14.88 -13.06
C ILE A 345 1.30 -15.98 -13.55
N PRO A 346 1.82 -17.06 -14.16
CA PRO A 346 0.99 -18.10 -14.78
C PRO A 346 -0.02 -18.78 -13.85
N THR A 347 0.22 -18.77 -12.54
CA THR A 347 -0.69 -19.32 -11.51
C THR A 347 -1.79 -18.35 -11.07
N SER A 348 -1.72 -17.08 -11.50
CA SER A 348 -2.70 -16.04 -11.20
C SER A 348 -3.97 -16.26 -12.01
N THR A 349 -5.13 -16.28 -11.35
CA THR A 349 -6.43 -16.45 -12.01
C THR A 349 -7.14 -15.11 -12.21
N VAL A 350 -7.98 -15.03 -13.23
CA VAL A 350 -8.80 -13.84 -13.52
C VAL A 350 -9.70 -13.54 -12.33
N THR A 351 -9.79 -12.27 -11.96
CA THR A 351 -10.67 -11.80 -10.87
C THR A 351 -11.67 -10.80 -11.42
N THR A 352 -12.93 -10.94 -10.98
CA THR A 352 -14.02 -10.05 -11.33
C THR A 352 -14.48 -9.29 -10.10
N ALA A 353 -14.50 -7.97 -10.18
CA ALA A 353 -15.10 -7.10 -9.17
C ALA A 353 -16.40 -6.49 -9.68
N THR A 354 -17.38 -6.38 -8.78
CA THR A 354 -18.64 -5.67 -9.02
C THR A 354 -18.55 -4.29 -8.39
N LEU A 355 -18.76 -3.23 -9.17
CA LEU A 355 -18.68 -1.84 -8.74
C LEU A 355 -20.06 -1.18 -8.86
N PRO A 356 -20.69 -0.74 -7.76
CA PRO A 356 -21.93 0.04 -7.86
C PRO A 356 -21.65 1.37 -8.55
N LEU A 357 -22.35 1.63 -9.65
CA LEU A 357 -22.21 2.88 -10.37
C LEU A 357 -23.11 3.92 -9.71
N ILE A 358 -22.48 4.88 -9.04
CA ILE A 358 -23.17 5.91 -8.25
C ILE A 358 -23.04 7.28 -8.90
N ASP A 359 -23.94 8.21 -8.60
CA ASP A 359 -23.77 9.60 -8.99
C ASP A 359 -22.68 10.27 -8.13
N LEU A 360 -22.15 11.40 -8.61
CA LEU A 360 -21.27 12.26 -7.83
C LEU A 360 -22.12 13.33 -7.15
N VAL A 361 -22.03 13.41 -5.83
CA VAL A 361 -22.61 14.52 -5.05
C VAL A 361 -21.53 15.56 -4.81
N THR A 362 -21.89 16.84 -4.82
CA THR A 362 -20.99 17.95 -4.47
C THR A 362 -21.74 18.94 -3.61
N ILE A 363 -21.23 19.24 -2.42
CA ILE A 363 -21.73 20.28 -1.53
C ILE A 363 -21.06 21.60 -1.93
N ALA A 364 -21.83 22.50 -2.52
CA ALA A 364 -21.35 23.83 -2.90
C ALA A 364 -21.39 24.84 -1.74
N ARG A 365 -22.20 24.55 -0.70
CA ARG A 365 -22.34 25.41 0.47
C ARG A 365 -22.76 24.60 1.70
N ALA A 366 -22.04 24.79 2.80
CA ALA A 366 -22.40 24.29 4.13
C ALA A 366 -22.13 25.39 5.16
N GLU A 367 -23.15 26.19 5.48
CA GLU A 367 -23.01 27.34 6.36
C GLU A 367 -24.03 27.34 7.49
N TYR A 368 -23.57 27.67 8.70
CA TYR A 368 -24.43 27.83 9.86
C TYR A 368 -24.37 29.27 10.39
N SER A 369 -25.50 29.96 10.44
CA SER A 369 -25.58 31.32 10.98
C SER A 369 -25.81 31.31 12.49
N LEU A 370 -24.87 31.91 13.22
CA LEU A 370 -24.91 32.02 14.67
C LEU A 370 -26.03 32.97 15.14
N SER A 371 -26.35 34.01 14.36
CA SER A 371 -27.39 34.98 14.72
C SER A 371 -28.80 34.41 14.81
N ASN A 372 -29.11 33.38 14.01
CA ASN A 372 -30.48 32.84 13.89
C ASN A 372 -30.57 31.31 14.00
N GLY A 373 -29.44 30.61 14.16
CA GLY A 373 -29.38 29.15 14.33
C GLY A 373 -29.75 28.35 13.08
N LEU A 374 -29.65 28.95 11.88
CA LEU A 374 -29.99 28.30 10.62
C LEU A 374 -28.77 27.68 9.96
N LEU A 375 -28.92 26.42 9.55
CA LEU A 375 -28.02 25.75 8.62
C LEU A 375 -28.55 25.91 7.20
N THR A 376 -27.71 26.38 6.28
CA THR A 376 -27.96 26.42 4.84
C THR A 376 -27.02 25.45 4.13
N LEU A 377 -27.61 24.48 3.42
CA LEU A 377 -26.93 23.53 2.57
C LEU A 377 -27.33 23.75 1.11
N VAL A 378 -26.34 23.71 0.22
CA VAL A 378 -26.55 23.63 -1.22
C VAL A 378 -25.68 22.51 -1.76
N ALA A 379 -26.28 21.54 -2.43
CA ALA A 379 -25.57 20.42 -3.01
C ALA A 379 -26.17 20.01 -4.36
N SER A 380 -25.36 19.40 -5.21
CA SER A 380 -25.77 18.91 -6.53
C SER A 380 -25.42 17.44 -6.72
N SER A 381 -26.24 16.74 -7.51
CA SER A 381 -25.91 15.44 -8.11
C SER A 381 -25.41 15.62 -9.55
N SER A 382 -24.50 14.77 -10.00
CA SER A 382 -24.07 14.70 -11.41
C SER A 382 -25.12 14.10 -12.36
N ASP A 383 -26.25 13.60 -11.84
CA ASP A 383 -27.39 13.14 -12.64
C ASP A 383 -28.41 14.28 -12.82
N GLU A 384 -28.21 15.09 -13.85
CA GLU A 384 -29.10 16.21 -14.20
C GLU A 384 -30.36 15.74 -14.96
N THR A 385 -30.33 14.51 -15.50
CA THR A 385 -31.43 13.96 -16.31
C THR A 385 -32.51 13.27 -15.48
N SER A 386 -32.15 12.70 -14.34
CA SER A 386 -33.09 12.16 -13.36
C SER A 386 -32.62 12.51 -11.94
N PRO A 387 -32.71 13.80 -11.54
CA PRO A 387 -32.13 14.28 -10.28
C PRO A 387 -32.59 13.50 -9.05
N PRO A 388 -31.68 12.79 -8.35
CA PRO A 388 -32.04 11.96 -7.20
C PRO A 388 -32.43 12.79 -5.99
N VAL A 389 -33.18 12.20 -5.06
CA VAL A 389 -33.39 12.79 -3.74
C VAL A 389 -32.04 12.93 -3.04
N LEU A 390 -31.74 14.12 -2.51
CA LEU A 390 -30.56 14.38 -1.70
C LEU A 390 -30.97 14.54 -0.23
N THR A 391 -30.28 13.85 0.66
CA THR A 391 -30.57 13.81 2.10
C THR A 391 -29.35 14.24 2.89
N ALA A 392 -29.51 15.19 3.80
CA ALA A 392 -28.45 15.68 4.67
C ALA A 392 -28.45 14.99 6.03
N HIS A 393 -27.26 14.68 6.50
CA HIS A 393 -26.96 14.19 7.83
C HIS A 393 -25.85 15.04 8.46
N THR A 394 -25.77 15.06 9.78
CA THR A 394 -24.58 15.55 10.48
C THR A 394 -23.42 14.56 10.31
N GLY A 395 -22.18 14.98 10.57
CA GLY A 395 -21.01 14.11 10.45
C GLY A 395 -21.00 12.85 11.34
N ASN A 396 -21.91 12.75 12.32
CA ASN A 396 -22.10 11.54 13.14
C ASN A 396 -23.29 10.66 12.66
N GLY A 397 -23.92 11.01 11.54
CA GLY A 397 -25.01 10.27 10.92
C GLY A 397 -26.42 10.69 11.35
N ALA A 398 -26.60 11.68 12.24
CA ALA A 398 -27.95 12.14 12.60
C ALA A 398 -28.62 12.87 11.42
N LEU A 399 -29.87 12.50 11.11
CA LEU A 399 -30.65 13.08 10.01
C LEU A 399 -30.91 14.57 10.24
N ILE A 400 -30.62 15.38 9.21
CA ILE A 400 -30.96 16.81 9.16
C ILE A 400 -32.22 17.03 8.32
N GLY A 401 -32.31 16.41 7.14
CA GLY A 401 -33.49 16.48 6.28
C GLY A 401 -33.18 16.36 4.79
N ASN A 402 -34.23 16.35 3.97
CA ASN A 402 -34.10 16.30 2.52
C ASN A 402 -33.87 17.69 1.92
N LEU A 403 -32.97 17.79 0.95
CA LEU A 403 -32.80 19.00 0.16
C LEU A 403 -33.91 19.07 -0.90
N SER A 404 -34.34 20.30 -1.21
CA SER A 404 -35.44 20.61 -2.12
C SER A 404 -34.95 21.40 -3.35
N GLY A 405 -35.64 21.24 -4.48
CA GLY A 405 -35.31 21.86 -5.77
C GLY A 405 -35.73 20.97 -6.95
N ASP A 406 -36.08 21.59 -8.08
CA ASP A 406 -36.61 20.90 -9.28
C ASP A 406 -35.51 20.32 -10.20
N GLY A 407 -34.23 20.51 -9.86
CA GLY A 407 -33.09 20.06 -10.66
C GLY A 407 -32.05 19.26 -9.88
N SER A 408 -30.87 19.09 -10.47
CA SER A 408 -29.71 18.45 -9.82
C SER A 408 -29.20 19.23 -8.62
N LEU A 409 -29.20 20.57 -8.70
CA LEU A 409 -28.87 21.46 -7.60
C LEU A 409 -30.07 21.60 -6.65
N LYS A 410 -29.86 21.26 -5.37
CA LYS A 410 -30.87 21.30 -4.33
C LYS A 410 -30.36 22.07 -3.12
N SER A 411 -31.30 22.59 -2.32
CA SER A 411 -30.98 23.34 -1.12
C SER A 411 -31.84 22.93 0.07
N LEU A 412 -31.28 23.09 1.26
CA LEU A 412 -31.97 22.94 2.53
C LEU A 412 -31.60 24.14 3.40
N THR A 413 -32.61 24.80 3.96
CA THR A 413 -32.40 25.74 5.07
C THR A 413 -33.25 25.27 6.23
N THR A 414 -32.62 24.97 7.36
CA THR A 414 -33.30 24.42 8.53
C THR A 414 -32.72 24.97 9.82
N ASN A 415 -33.54 25.01 10.87
CA ASN A 415 -33.09 25.43 12.19
C ASN A 415 -32.42 24.24 12.90
N LEU A 416 -31.20 24.45 13.37
CA LEU A 416 -30.40 23.47 14.12
C LEU A 416 -29.87 24.17 15.37
N SER A 417 -30.69 24.22 16.41
CA SER A 417 -30.34 24.84 17.70
C SER A 417 -30.16 23.77 18.78
N PRO A 418 -29.25 23.93 19.76
CA PRO A 418 -28.43 25.11 20.03
C PRO A 418 -26.97 25.04 19.53
N ILE A 419 -26.53 23.93 18.95
CA ILE A 419 -25.12 23.71 18.60
C ILE A 419 -25.01 23.38 17.10
N PRO A 420 -24.17 24.11 16.34
CA PRO A 420 -23.90 23.77 14.95
C PRO A 420 -23.20 22.40 14.84
N PRO A 421 -23.52 21.58 13.83
CA PRO A 421 -22.70 20.41 13.52
C PRO A 421 -21.34 20.86 12.99
N ALA A 422 -20.27 20.15 13.34
CA ALA A 422 -18.94 20.44 12.82
C ALA A 422 -18.81 20.09 11.32
N LYS A 423 -19.48 19.00 10.92
CA LYS A 423 -19.53 18.50 9.54
C LYS A 423 -20.95 18.17 9.14
N VAL A 424 -21.22 18.26 7.85
CA VAL A 424 -22.43 17.72 7.22
C VAL A 424 -22.04 16.72 6.14
N GLN A 425 -22.91 15.74 5.93
CA GLN A 425 -22.83 14.81 4.81
C GLN A 425 -24.13 14.90 4.01
N VAL A 426 -24.04 15.00 2.70
CA VAL A 426 -25.19 14.90 1.80
C VAL A 426 -25.07 13.60 1.00
N THR A 427 -26.11 12.78 1.02
CA THR A 427 -26.20 11.50 0.32
C THR A 427 -27.30 11.54 -0.73
N SER A 428 -27.06 10.95 -1.89
CA SER A 428 -27.99 10.76 -2.98
C SER A 428 -28.70 9.42 -2.88
N ALA A 429 -29.96 9.37 -3.32
CA ALA A 429 -30.71 8.12 -3.50
C ALA A 429 -30.08 7.18 -4.55
N HIS A 430 -29.15 7.66 -5.38
CA HIS A 430 -28.38 6.85 -6.33
C HIS A 430 -26.98 6.47 -5.80
N GLY A 431 -26.70 6.69 -4.51
CA GLY A 431 -25.54 6.18 -3.81
C GLY A 431 -24.39 7.17 -3.65
N GLY A 432 -24.37 8.27 -4.41
CA GLY A 432 -23.37 9.34 -4.27
C GLY A 432 -23.40 9.99 -2.89
N SER A 433 -22.25 10.45 -2.40
CA SER A 433 -22.21 11.27 -1.18
C SER A 433 -21.04 12.24 -1.18
N ASP A 434 -21.19 13.31 -0.41
CA ASP A 434 -20.13 14.28 -0.16
C ASP A 434 -20.21 14.78 1.29
N SER A 435 -19.09 15.22 1.86
CA SER A 435 -19.00 15.71 3.24
C SER A 435 -18.13 16.94 3.35
N GLU A 436 -18.65 17.96 4.02
CA GLU A 436 -17.97 19.24 4.18
C GLU A 436 -17.96 19.69 5.65
N ASP A 437 -16.90 20.42 6.01
CA ASP A 437 -16.87 21.18 7.25
C ASP A 437 -17.91 22.31 7.18
N VAL A 438 -18.59 22.56 8.30
CA VAL A 438 -19.60 23.61 8.37
C VAL A 438 -18.93 24.94 8.67
N VAL A 439 -19.09 25.88 7.76
CA VAL A 439 -18.61 27.25 7.94
C VAL A 439 -19.55 27.99 8.89
N LEU A 440 -19.02 28.48 10.01
CA LEU A 440 -19.77 29.31 10.94
C LEU A 440 -19.77 30.76 10.44
N VAL A 441 -20.96 31.29 10.19
CA VAL A 441 -21.14 32.69 9.76
C VAL A 441 -21.83 33.49 10.87
N PRO A 442 -21.49 34.78 11.04
CA PRO A 442 -22.08 35.64 12.07
C PRO A 442 -23.62 35.71 12.05
#